data_AF-A0A944BXG8-F1
#
_entry.id   AF-A0A944BXG8-F1
#
_cell.length_a   1.000
_cell.length_b   1.000
_cell.length_c   1.000
_cell.angle_alpha   90.00
_cell.angle_beta   90.00
_cell.angle_gamma   90.00
#
_symmetry.space_group_name_H-M   'P 1'
#
loop_
_entity.id
_entity.type
_entity.pdbx_description
1 polymer ?
#
loop_
_entity_poly.entity_id
_entity_poly.type
_entity_poly.pdbx_seq_one_letter_code
_entity_poly.pdbx_strand_id
1 'polypeptide(L)' 'MAKKLKVIVENCPQNHKCPSVDICPVGALSQVGFSAPTVDNGKCIKCGKCARFCPKKALVLVD' A
#
# COMPACT_ATOMS: atom_id res chain seq x y z
N MET A 1 11.57 12.36 12.23
CA MET A 1 11.36 11.12 11.45
C MET A 1 10.10 11.31 10.63
N ALA A 2 10.18 11.23 9.30
CA ALA A 2 9.04 11.47 8.43
C ALA A 2 8.48 10.11 8.00
N LYS A 3 7.42 9.65 8.67
CA LYS A 3 6.76 8.37 8.38
C LYS A 3 6.57 8.14 6.87
N LYS A 4 6.83 6.94 6.37
CA LYS A 4 6.63 6.53 4.98
C LYS A 4 5.83 5.24 4.92
N LEU A 5 5.09 5.05 3.84
CA LEU A 5 4.43 3.77 3.56
C LEU A 5 5.43 2.86 2.85
N LYS A 6 5.71 1.69 3.42
CA LYS A 6 6.53 0.64 2.82
C LYS A 6 5.64 -0.51 2.39
N VAL A 7 5.92 -1.05 1.20
CA VAL A 7 5.29 -2.28 0.70
C VAL A 7 6.25 -3.43 0.94
N ILE A 8 5.82 -4.41 1.73
CA ILE A 8 6.55 -5.65 1.99
C ILE A 8 6.05 -6.68 0.98
N VAL A 9 6.78 -6.82 -0.12
CA VAL A 9 6.40 -7.68 -1.25
C VAL A 9 6.25 -9.14 -0.82
N GLU A 10 7.09 -9.59 0.10
CA GLU A 10 7.08 -10.95 0.67
C GLU A 10 5.76 -11.31 1.37
N ASN A 11 5.09 -10.31 1.96
CA ASN A 11 3.78 -10.49 2.60
C ASN A 11 2.63 -10.42 1.59
N CYS A 12 2.87 -9.91 0.38
CA CYS A 12 1.83 -9.77 -0.64
C CYS A 12 1.67 -11.10 -1.41
N PRO A 13 0.46 -11.69 -1.47
CA PRO A 13 0.25 -12.96 -2.18
C PRO A 13 0.25 -12.83 -3.71
N GLN A 14 0.22 -11.60 -4.24
CA GLN A 14 0.29 -11.29 -5.67
C GLN A 14 -0.68 -12.06 -6.58
N ASN A 15 -1.89 -12.34 -6.08
CA ASN A 15 -2.88 -13.20 -6.73
C ASN A 15 -4.25 -12.54 -6.94
N HIS A 16 -4.36 -11.22 -6.72
CA HIS A 16 -5.60 -10.47 -6.88
C HIS A 16 -5.31 -8.99 -7.16
N LYS A 17 -6.32 -8.28 -7.66
CA LYS A 17 -6.33 -6.81 -7.68
C LYS A 17 -6.30 -6.31 -6.23
N CYS A 18 -5.31 -5.52 -5.86
CA CYS A 18 -5.09 -5.08 -4.49
C CYS A 18 -6.23 -4.13 -4.08
N PRO A 19 -7.10 -4.49 -3.12
CA PRO A 19 -8.22 -3.63 -2.75
C PRO A 19 -7.76 -2.41 -1.95
N SER A 20 -6.52 -2.44 -1.44
CA SER A 20 -5.88 -1.25 -0.87
C SER A 20 -5.56 -0.17 -1.90
N VAL A 21 -5.60 -0.46 -3.20
CA VAL A 21 -5.50 0.58 -4.24
C VAL A 21 -6.74 1.48 -4.19
N ASP A 22 -7.93 0.88 -4.14
CA ASP A 22 -9.21 1.60 -4.12
C ASP A 22 -9.49 2.28 -2.77
N ILE A 23 -8.93 1.77 -1.66
CA ILE A 23 -9.10 2.41 -0.35
C ILE A 23 -8.27 3.70 -0.20
N CYS A 24 -7.30 3.95 -1.09
CA CYS A 24 -6.42 5.10 -1.00
C CYS A 24 -7.17 6.38 -1.40
N PRO A 25 -7.44 7.32 -0.46
CA PRO A 25 -8.28 8.49 -0.76
C PRO A 25 -7.61 9.50 -1.69
N VAL A 26 -6.30 9.38 -1.91
CA VAL A 26 -5.47 10.29 -2.70
C VAL A 26 -4.85 9.60 -3.93
N GLY A 27 -5.25 8.36 -4.22
CA GLY A 27 -4.73 7.61 -5.37
C GLY A 27 -3.21 7.43 -5.36
N ALA A 28 -2.60 7.31 -4.18
CA ALA A 28 -1.15 7.14 -4.03
C ALA A 28 -0.69 5.69 -4.27
N LEU A 29 -1.61 4.74 -4.42
CA LEU A 29 -1.29 3.33 -4.66
C LEU A 29 -1.64 2.97 -6.11
N SER A 30 -0.81 2.12 -6.73
CA SER A 30 -1.03 1.61 -8.08
C SER A 30 -0.60 0.15 -8.16
N GLN A 31 -1.13 -0.60 -9.12
CA GLN A 31 -0.82 -2.03 -9.28
C GLN A 31 -0.76 -2.39 -10.76
N VAL A 32 0.22 -3.20 -11.13
CA VAL A 32 0.33 -3.82 -12.46
C VAL A 32 -0.08 -5.29 -12.36
N GLY A 33 -1.07 -5.72 -13.14
CA GLY A 33 -1.60 -7.08 -13.05
C GLY A 33 -2.04 -7.44 -11.63
N PHE A 34 -1.47 -8.52 -11.08
CA PHE A 34 -1.65 -8.95 -9.68
C PHE A 34 -0.40 -8.76 -8.82
N SER A 35 0.64 -8.09 -9.30
CA SER A 35 1.86 -7.83 -8.52
C SER A 35 1.57 -7.02 -7.26
N ALA A 36 2.52 -6.96 -6.32
CA ALA A 36 2.39 -6.11 -5.14
C ALA A 36 2.17 -4.64 -5.56
N PRO A 37 1.31 -3.87 -4.85
CA PRO A 37 1.07 -2.48 -5.21
C PRO A 37 2.34 -1.64 -5.01
N THR A 38 2.52 -0.62 -5.84
CA THR A 38 3.54 0.42 -5.65
C THR A 38 2.92 1.65 -5.01
N VAL A 39 3.73 2.43 -4.30
CA VAL A 39 3.30 3.66 -3.64
C VAL A 39 4.03 4.88 -4.21
N ASP A 40 3.26 5.88 -4.60
CA ASP A 40 3.73 7.24 -4.85
C ASP A 40 3.83 7.99 -3.50
N ASN A 41 5.06 8.12 -2.99
CA ASN A 41 5.32 8.79 -1.72
C ASN A 41 5.13 10.32 -1.79
N GLY A 42 5.07 10.91 -2.99
CA GLY A 42 4.74 12.34 -3.17
C GLY A 42 3.25 12.61 -2.95
N LYS A 43 2.39 11.67 -3.32
CA LYS A 43 0.94 11.75 -3.09
C LYS A 43 0.50 11.20 -1.73
N CYS A 44 1.27 10.29 -1.15
CA CYS A 44 0.89 9.60 0.08
C CYS A 44 0.83 10.56 1.29
N ILE A 45 -0.38 10.81 1.78
CA ILE A 45 -0.63 11.63 2.99
C ILE A 45 -0.46 10.86 4.31
N LYS A 46 0.04 9.62 4.26
CA LYS A 46 0.39 8.80 5.45
C LYS A 46 -0.78 8.53 6.40
N CYS A 47 -2.01 8.48 5.88
CA CYS A 47 -3.23 8.26 6.68
C CYS A 47 -3.38 6.84 7.25
N GLY A 48 -2.65 5.85 6.72
CA GLY A 48 -2.63 4.48 7.23
C GLY A 48 -3.84 3.61 6.89
N LYS A 49 -4.83 4.10 6.13
CA LYS A 49 -6.02 3.32 5.74
C LYS A 49 -5.65 2.02 5.01
N CYS A 50 -4.76 2.10 4.02
CA CYS A 50 -4.29 0.94 3.26
C CYS A 50 -3.55 -0.10 4.11
N ALA A 51 -2.81 0.36 5.12
CA ALA A 51 -2.09 -0.51 6.06
C ALA A 51 -3.04 -1.25 7.00
N ARG A 52 -4.09 -0.58 7.49
CA ARG A 52 -5.13 -1.18 8.33
C ARG A 52 -6.03 -2.14 7.55
N PHE A 53 -6.25 -1.85 6.26
CA PHE A 53 -7.10 -2.65 5.39
C PHE A 53 -6.45 -3.97 4.98
N CYS A 54 -5.14 -3.99 4.72
CA CYS A 54 -4.46 -5.18 4.22
C CYS A 54 -4.24 -6.23 5.34
N PRO A 55 -4.96 -7.37 5.33
CA PRO A 55 -4.85 -8.36 6.40
C PRO A 55 -3.47 -9.05 6.42
N LYS A 56 -2.80 -9.10 5.27
CA LYS A 56 -1.47 -9.66 5.11
C LYS A 56 -0.36 -8.76 5.65
N LYS A 57 -0.66 -7.53 6.10
CA LYS A 57 0.33 -6.54 6.55
C LYS A 57 1.44 -6.31 5.51
N ALA A 58 1.07 -6.34 4.23
CA ALA A 58 1.98 -6.03 3.14
C ALA A 58 2.18 -4.52 2.95
N LEU A 59 1.33 -3.69 3.54
CA LEU A 59 1.41 -2.22 3.52
C LEU A 59 1.63 -1.75 4.96
N VAL A 60 2.76 -1.14 5.27
CA VAL A 60 3.14 -0.77 6.65
C VAL A 60 3.64 0.66 6.69
N LEU A 61 3.18 1.45 7.66
CA LEU A 61 3.77 2.75 7.96
C LEU A 61 5.01 2.55 8.81
N VAL A 62 6.16 3.00 8.32
CA VAL A 62 7.45 2.97 9.00
C VAL A 62 7.93 4.40 9.24
N ASP A 63 8.74 4.62 10.26
CA ASP A 63 9.35 5.92 10.60
C ASP A 63 10.64 6.21 9.82
#